data_AF-A0A925VF13-F1
#
_entry.id   AF-A0A925VF13-F1
#
_cell.length_a   1.000
_cell.length_b   1.000
_cell.length_c   1.000
_cell.angle_alpha   90.00
_cell.angle_beta   90.00
_cell.angle_gamma   90.00
#
_symmetry.space_group_name_H-M   'P 1'
#
loop_
_entity.id
_entity.type
_entity.pdbx_description
1 polymer ?
#
loop_
_entity_poly.entity_id
_entity_poly.type
_entity_poly.pdbx_seq_one_letter_code
_entity_poly.pdbx_strand_id
1 'polypeptide(L)'
;FASLLANRRLLVAGAIFAAIYVAFFTAFFNNWLGVVTGTTGSVLYWLAQHDVKRGGQPGYYYAVLLAVYEPLLLAWFVAALALIGRGLWRQRAARKAQNVKRKALAADDVAIHNGVAHSTENGADIGSSAFSLQPSAFAVPLVLLWWSLATVAIYSWAGEKMPWLLIHLVLPLTLLGAWACARALGWALNALTPQDQQAEAGTAPFILAQPLSLGLFAGVLAVIGMLSFLFGGVTSNQAGGGAVSGLVLLGILLLLVALLTVAAGLRYSWRWGVGALALGATLLLGAYTVRNSVRLSFLSGDTPREMLIYTQTSPDVMRVVRNLERASRVRHNNLSMPVIYDNETVWSWYMRRFTAATESGQVLSERPGPEVQAVLMLQENIDRSPANLEMLQGFHVQRLPLRWWLPEDDIYRLRADWRTAPVEQVSLLGRVLRDPLSGATAADLWQYLVYRNTKAPLGSSDFVIAVRPALAEEIGLGTGAARDQ
;
A
#
# COMPACT_ATOMS: atom_id res chain seq x y z
N PHE A 1 3.12 -32.09 -20.46
CA PHE A 1 1.82 -32.42 -19.86
C PHE A 1 1.80 -33.76 -19.12
N ALA A 2 2.38 -34.85 -19.65
CA ALA A 2 2.42 -36.16 -18.95
C ALA A 2 3.12 -36.15 -17.56
N SER A 3 4.06 -35.23 -17.29
CA SER A 3 4.71 -35.11 -15.98
C SER A 3 3.84 -34.44 -14.90
N LEU A 4 2.74 -33.77 -15.27
CA LEU A 4 1.83 -33.10 -14.31
C LEU A 4 0.96 -34.12 -13.56
N LEU A 5 0.66 -35.26 -14.19
CA LEU A 5 -0.16 -36.34 -13.62
C LEU A 5 0.68 -37.38 -12.84
N ALA A 6 1.99 -37.46 -13.09
CA ALA A 6 2.88 -38.37 -12.38
C ALA A 6 3.09 -37.97 -10.90
N ASN A 7 2.92 -36.68 -10.57
CA ASN A 7 3.08 -36.16 -9.22
C ASN A 7 1.72 -35.69 -8.67
N ARG A 8 1.15 -36.45 -7.72
CA ARG A 8 -0.18 -36.20 -7.14
C ARG A 8 -0.35 -34.79 -6.54
N ARG A 9 0.75 -34.07 -6.28
CA ARG A 9 0.75 -32.71 -5.73
C ARG A 9 -0.13 -31.74 -6.50
N LEU A 10 -0.13 -31.79 -7.84
CA LEU A 10 -0.96 -30.90 -8.67
C LEU A 10 -2.45 -31.25 -8.61
N LEU A 11 -2.77 -32.54 -8.57
CA LEU A 11 -4.14 -33.00 -8.39
C LEU A 11 -4.69 -32.62 -7.02
N VAL A 12 -3.87 -32.79 -5.97
CA VAL A 12 -4.22 -32.36 -4.60
C VAL A 12 -4.41 -30.84 -4.55
N ALA A 13 -3.49 -30.05 -5.11
CA ALA A 13 -3.63 -28.60 -5.16
C ALA A 13 -4.87 -28.15 -5.95
N GLY A 14 -5.14 -28.79 -7.09
CA GLY A 14 -6.32 -28.54 -7.91
C GLY A 14 -7.62 -28.90 -7.18
N ALA A 15 -7.64 -30.02 -6.45
CA ALA A 15 -8.80 -30.43 -5.65
C ALA A 15 -9.06 -29.46 -4.49
N ILE A 16 -8.01 -29.01 -3.79
CA ILE A 16 -8.12 -27.99 -2.73
C ILE A 16 -8.66 -26.69 -3.31
N PHE A 17 -8.10 -26.22 -4.43
CA PHE A 17 -8.57 -25.01 -5.12
C PHE A 17 -10.05 -25.15 -5.52
N ALA A 18 -10.42 -26.25 -6.18
CA ALA A 18 -11.78 -26.49 -6.63
C ALA A 18 -12.77 -26.57 -5.46
N ALA A 19 -12.39 -27.22 -4.36
CA ALA A 19 -13.23 -27.30 -3.16
C ALA A 19 -13.50 -25.91 -2.56
N ILE A 20 -12.45 -25.10 -2.39
CA ILE A 20 -12.57 -23.71 -1.89
C ILE A 20 -13.40 -22.87 -2.86
N TYR A 21 -13.09 -22.93 -4.16
CA TYR A 21 -13.79 -22.19 -5.20
C TYR A 21 -15.29 -22.53 -5.20
N VAL A 22 -15.65 -23.80 -5.30
CA VAL A 22 -17.05 -24.23 -5.36
C VAL A 22 -17.77 -23.84 -4.07
N ALA A 23 -17.18 -24.07 -2.90
CA ALA A 23 -17.82 -23.72 -1.63
C ALA A 23 -18.16 -22.23 -1.53
N PHE A 24 -17.21 -21.33 -1.83
CA PHE A 24 -17.43 -19.89 -1.69
C PHE A 24 -18.24 -19.29 -2.84
N PHE A 25 -17.95 -19.64 -4.09
CA PHE A 25 -18.65 -19.06 -5.23
C PHE A 25 -20.10 -19.54 -5.36
N THR A 26 -20.44 -20.70 -4.78
CA THR A 26 -21.84 -21.14 -4.69
C THR A 26 -22.57 -20.64 -3.44
N ALA A 27 -21.98 -19.71 -2.68
CA ALA A 27 -22.51 -19.25 -1.39
C ALA A 27 -22.86 -20.42 -0.46
N PHE A 28 -21.90 -21.32 -0.25
CA PHE A 28 -22.07 -22.58 0.48
C PHE A 28 -23.20 -23.44 -0.08
N PHE A 29 -23.16 -23.69 -1.40
CA PHE A 29 -24.07 -24.57 -2.14
C PHE A 29 -25.52 -24.07 -2.30
N ASN A 30 -25.81 -22.84 -1.90
CA ASN A 30 -27.12 -22.20 -2.11
C ASN A 30 -27.33 -21.68 -3.54
N ASN A 31 -26.26 -21.48 -4.31
CA ASN A 31 -26.31 -20.96 -5.68
C ASN A 31 -25.30 -21.65 -6.60
N TRP A 32 -25.66 -22.80 -7.17
CA TRP A 32 -24.78 -23.56 -8.07
C TRP A 32 -24.33 -22.80 -9.32
N LEU A 33 -25.13 -21.85 -9.81
CA LEU A 33 -24.77 -21.01 -10.96
C LEU A 33 -23.50 -20.17 -10.69
N GLY A 34 -23.20 -19.93 -9.42
CA GLY A 34 -22.00 -19.27 -8.94
C GLY A 34 -20.69 -19.88 -9.45
N VAL A 35 -20.64 -21.18 -9.74
CA VAL A 35 -19.45 -21.84 -10.32
C VAL A 35 -19.09 -21.24 -11.67
N VAL A 36 -20.08 -20.83 -12.47
CA VAL A 36 -19.87 -20.24 -13.81
C VAL A 36 -19.79 -18.73 -13.74
N THR A 37 -20.73 -18.08 -13.03
CA THR A 37 -20.79 -16.62 -12.93
C THR A 37 -19.64 -16.06 -12.10
N GLY A 38 -19.08 -16.83 -11.17
CA GLY A 38 -17.93 -16.45 -10.36
C GLY A 38 -16.66 -16.14 -11.16
N THR A 39 -16.44 -16.84 -12.26
CA THR A 39 -15.32 -16.59 -13.17
C THR A 39 -15.76 -15.71 -14.34
N THR A 40 -16.69 -16.20 -15.14
CA THR A 40 -17.09 -15.52 -16.40
C THR A 40 -17.84 -14.23 -16.11
N GLY A 41 -18.78 -14.25 -15.16
CA GLY A 41 -19.55 -13.07 -14.77
C GLY A 41 -18.67 -11.99 -14.14
N SER A 42 -17.72 -12.37 -13.28
CA SER A 42 -16.74 -11.42 -12.73
C SER A 42 -15.91 -10.74 -13.81
N VAL A 43 -15.40 -11.49 -14.80
CA VAL A 43 -14.63 -10.92 -15.92
C VAL A 43 -15.48 -9.99 -16.76
N LEU A 44 -16.70 -10.42 -17.14
CA LEU A 44 -17.62 -9.60 -17.93
C LEU A 44 -18.01 -8.32 -17.19
N TYR A 45 -18.23 -8.39 -15.87
CA TYR A 45 -18.50 -7.23 -15.04
C TYR A 45 -17.33 -6.23 -15.06
N TRP A 46 -16.10 -6.71 -14.85
CA TRP A 46 -14.91 -5.86 -14.88
C TRP A 46 -14.66 -5.23 -16.25
N LEU A 47 -14.95 -5.96 -17.33
CA LEU A 47 -14.91 -5.42 -18.68
C LEU A 47 -15.95 -4.30 -18.86
N ALA A 48 -17.18 -4.49 -18.36
CA ALA A 48 -18.21 -3.47 -18.41
C ALA A 48 -17.87 -2.22 -17.56
N GLN A 49 -17.18 -2.39 -16.42
CA GLN A 49 -16.74 -1.26 -15.58
C GLN A 49 -15.54 -0.50 -16.15
N HIS A 50 -14.88 -1.03 -17.19
CA HIS A 50 -13.68 -0.41 -17.76
C HIS A 50 -13.93 1.02 -18.26
N ASP A 51 -15.10 1.27 -18.85
CA ASP A 51 -15.45 2.59 -19.39
C ASP A 51 -16.08 3.54 -18.35
N VAL A 52 -16.57 3.03 -17.22
CA VAL A 52 -17.19 3.85 -16.17
C VAL A 52 -16.15 4.68 -15.41
N LYS A 53 -14.95 4.12 -15.20
CA LYS A 53 -13.78 4.81 -14.59
C LYS A 53 -14.13 5.56 -13.29
N ARG A 54 -14.87 4.92 -12.37
CA ARG A 54 -15.25 5.52 -11.08
C ARG A 54 -14.00 6.05 -10.35
N GLY A 55 -14.09 7.27 -9.81
CA GLY A 55 -12.98 7.97 -9.17
C GLY A 55 -11.93 8.54 -10.15
N GLY A 56 -11.92 8.19 -11.43
CA GLY A 56 -11.09 8.81 -12.47
C GLY A 56 -9.57 8.74 -12.23
N GLN A 57 -9.08 7.70 -11.55
CA GLN A 57 -7.70 7.70 -11.04
C GLN A 57 -6.63 7.60 -12.13
N PRO A 58 -5.46 8.26 -11.94
CA PRO A 58 -4.39 8.26 -12.92
C PRO A 58 -3.72 6.89 -13.06
N GLY A 59 -3.05 6.65 -14.20
CA GLY A 59 -2.33 5.40 -14.47
C GLY A 59 -1.20 5.08 -13.48
N TYR A 60 -0.68 6.08 -12.77
CA TYR A 60 0.37 5.92 -11.76
C TYR A 60 -0.17 5.83 -10.32
N TYR A 61 -1.50 5.74 -10.14
CA TYR A 61 -2.16 5.69 -8.83
C TYR A 61 -1.56 4.63 -7.88
N TYR A 62 -1.40 3.39 -8.36
CA TYR A 62 -0.82 2.31 -7.55
C TYR A 62 0.67 2.49 -7.27
N ALA A 63 1.41 3.17 -8.13
CA ALA A 63 2.81 3.48 -7.86
C ALA A 63 2.94 4.43 -6.66
N VAL A 64 2.04 5.43 -6.57
CA VAL A 64 1.97 6.34 -5.42
C VAL A 64 1.55 5.60 -4.16
N LEU A 65 0.51 4.74 -4.23
CA LEU A 65 0.11 3.91 -3.09
C LEU A 65 1.27 3.03 -2.59
N LEU A 66 1.95 2.30 -3.48
CA LEU A 66 3.09 1.46 -3.10
C LEU A 66 4.23 2.28 -2.50
N ALA A 67 4.50 3.48 -3.03
CA ALA A 67 5.54 4.35 -2.49
C ALA A 67 5.22 4.86 -1.08
N VAL A 68 3.95 5.18 -0.80
CA VAL A 68 3.51 5.72 0.49
C VAL A 68 3.34 4.64 1.55
N TYR A 69 2.80 3.47 1.17
CA TYR A 69 2.42 2.43 2.13
C TYR A 69 3.38 1.24 2.17
N GLU A 70 4.04 0.92 1.06
CA GLU A 70 4.78 -0.34 0.89
C GLU A 70 6.26 -0.17 0.49
N PRO A 71 7.02 0.79 1.07
CA PRO A 71 8.41 1.00 0.70
C PRO A 71 9.30 -0.21 1.01
N LEU A 72 8.95 -1.02 2.02
CA LEU A 72 9.63 -2.30 2.30
C LEU A 72 9.53 -3.27 1.12
N LEU A 73 8.31 -3.42 0.57
CA LEU A 73 8.07 -4.32 -0.55
C LEU A 73 8.77 -3.81 -1.81
N LEU A 74 8.76 -2.50 -2.06
CA LEU A 74 9.49 -1.90 -3.18
C LEU A 74 11.01 -2.13 -3.07
N ALA A 75 11.59 -1.96 -1.88
CA ALA A 75 13.00 -2.22 -1.65
C ALA A 75 13.36 -3.69 -1.95
N TRP A 76 12.57 -4.63 -1.44
CA TRP A 76 12.79 -6.05 -1.68
C TRP A 76 12.46 -6.48 -3.11
N PHE A 77 11.54 -5.81 -3.80
CA PHE A 77 11.28 -6.02 -5.21
C PHE A 77 12.50 -5.69 -6.07
N VAL A 78 13.15 -4.54 -5.83
CA VAL A 78 14.39 -4.16 -6.53
C VAL A 78 15.51 -5.17 -6.23
N ALA A 79 15.66 -5.59 -4.97
CA ALA A 79 16.62 -6.63 -4.61
C ALA A 79 16.31 -7.97 -5.31
N ALA A 80 15.03 -8.35 -5.43
CA ALA A 80 14.61 -9.55 -6.14
C ALA A 80 15.01 -9.50 -7.63
N LEU A 81 14.78 -8.37 -8.30
CA LEU A 81 15.20 -8.16 -9.69
C LEU A 81 16.71 -8.37 -9.85
N ALA A 82 17.52 -7.79 -8.96
CA ALA A 82 18.97 -7.94 -8.99
C ALA A 82 19.41 -9.40 -8.76
N LEU A 83 18.79 -10.10 -7.79
CA LEU A 83 19.09 -11.50 -7.48
C LEU A 83 18.70 -12.45 -8.62
N ILE A 84 17.52 -12.27 -9.22
CA ILE A 84 17.06 -13.03 -10.37
C ILE A 84 17.97 -12.76 -11.57
N GLY A 85 18.25 -11.49 -11.89
CA GLY A 85 19.13 -11.10 -13.00
C GLY A 85 20.53 -11.69 -12.89
N ARG A 86 21.16 -11.58 -11.71
CA ARG A 86 22.46 -12.21 -11.41
C ARG A 86 22.40 -13.73 -11.55
N GLY A 87 21.32 -14.35 -11.08
CA GLY A 87 21.09 -15.79 -11.19
C GLY A 87 21.02 -16.28 -12.64
N LEU A 88 20.20 -15.61 -13.46
CA LEU A 88 20.05 -15.91 -14.89
C LEU A 88 21.36 -15.68 -15.66
N TRP A 89 22.09 -14.62 -15.34
CA TRP A 89 23.39 -14.35 -15.96
C TRP A 89 24.41 -15.46 -15.67
N ARG A 90 24.49 -15.91 -14.40
CA ARG A 90 25.35 -17.04 -14.00
C ARG A 90 24.95 -18.34 -14.70
N GLN A 91 23.65 -18.61 -14.82
CA GLN A 91 23.18 -19.79 -15.56
C GLN A 91 23.54 -19.72 -17.05
N ARG A 92 23.38 -18.57 -17.70
CA ARG A 92 23.79 -18.37 -19.10
C ARG A 92 25.30 -18.57 -19.28
N ALA A 93 26.11 -17.99 -18.40
CA ALA A 93 27.56 -18.16 -18.41
C ALA A 93 27.97 -19.63 -18.23
N ALA A 94 27.36 -20.34 -17.27
CA ALA A 94 27.61 -21.77 -17.04
C ALA A 94 27.23 -22.63 -18.25
N ARG A 95 26.06 -22.37 -18.87
CA ARG A 95 25.63 -23.07 -20.10
C ARG A 95 26.59 -22.81 -21.26
N LYS A 96 27.07 -21.58 -21.43
CA LYS A 96 28.06 -21.23 -22.45
C LYS A 96 29.37 -22.00 -22.22
N ALA A 97 29.89 -22.02 -20.99
CA ALA A 97 31.09 -22.77 -20.63
C ALA A 97 30.92 -24.28 -20.87
N GLN A 98 29.78 -24.85 -20.50
CA GLN A 98 29.47 -26.27 -20.72
C GLN A 98 29.37 -26.61 -22.21
N ASN A 99 28.75 -25.75 -23.02
CA ASN A 99 28.68 -25.93 -24.47
C ASN A 99 30.05 -25.86 -25.14
N VAL A 100 30.94 -24.97 -24.68
CA VAL A 100 32.33 -24.91 -25.15
C VAL A 100 33.07 -26.19 -24.79
N LYS A 101 32.98 -26.64 -23.53
CA LYS A 101 33.58 -27.90 -23.09
C LYS A 101 33.05 -29.11 -23.87
N ARG A 102 31.74 -29.17 -24.14
CA ARG A 102 31.11 -30.23 -24.94
C ARG A 102 31.58 -30.22 -26.39
N LYS A 103 31.76 -29.04 -27.00
CA LYS A 103 32.31 -28.91 -28.35
C LYS A 103 33.78 -29.32 -28.42
N ALA A 104 34.58 -29.00 -27.40
CA ALA A 104 35.97 -29.43 -27.31
C ALA A 104 36.08 -30.97 -27.19
N LEU A 105 35.32 -31.57 -26.27
CA LEU A 105 35.24 -33.04 -26.11
C LEU A 105 34.78 -33.74 -27.40
N ALA A 106 33.76 -33.20 -28.09
CA ALA A 106 33.30 -33.77 -29.36
C ALA A 106 34.31 -33.59 -30.51
N ALA A 107 35.15 -32.55 -30.49
CA ALA A 107 36.22 -32.35 -31.47
C ALA A 107 37.39 -33.32 -31.21
N ASP A 108 37.73 -33.55 -29.94
CA ASP A 108 38.75 -34.53 -29.54
C ASP A 108 38.30 -35.96 -29.90
N ASP A 109 37.03 -36.33 -29.65
CA ASP A 109 36.48 -37.64 -30.03
C ASP A 109 36.55 -37.88 -31.55
N VAL A 110 36.28 -36.85 -32.37
CA VAL A 110 36.39 -36.93 -33.83
C VAL A 110 37.85 -37.03 -34.29
N ALA A 111 38.78 -36.33 -33.63
CA ALA A 111 40.21 -36.39 -33.93
C ALA A 111 40.82 -37.76 -33.57
N ILE A 112 40.37 -38.37 -32.47
CA ILE A 112 40.74 -39.73 -32.07
C ILE A 112 40.16 -40.76 -33.06
N HIS A 113 38.89 -40.63 -33.45
CA HIS A 113 38.26 -41.59 -34.38
C HIS A 113 38.84 -41.53 -35.80
N ASN A 114 39.31 -40.36 -36.25
CA ASN A 114 39.96 -40.17 -37.55
C ASN A 114 41.46 -40.51 -37.56
N GLY A 115 42.02 -41.05 -36.46
CA GLY A 115 43.41 -41.49 -36.38
C GLY A 115 44.46 -40.37 -36.34
N VAL A 116 44.06 -39.14 -36.04
CA VAL A 116 44.95 -37.96 -36.00
C VAL A 116 45.55 -37.74 -34.61
N ALA A 117 44.97 -38.33 -33.56
CA ALA A 117 45.44 -38.22 -32.18
C ALA A 117 45.53 -39.59 -31.48
N HIS A 118 46.62 -39.84 -30.74
CA HIS A 118 46.77 -41.03 -29.90
C HIS A 118 46.01 -40.86 -28.58
N SER A 119 45.28 -41.91 -28.18
CA SER A 119 44.58 -41.98 -26.90
C SER A 119 45.57 -41.96 -25.74
N THR A 120 45.65 -40.84 -25.02
CA THR A 120 46.28 -40.83 -23.70
C THR A 120 45.31 -41.47 -22.70
N GLU A 121 45.59 -42.71 -22.31
CA GLU A 121 44.96 -43.37 -21.17
C GLU A 121 45.25 -42.58 -19.89
N ASN A 122 44.28 -41.78 -19.48
CA ASN A 122 44.09 -41.40 -18.09
C ASN A 122 42.58 -41.27 -17.88
N GLY A 123 41.94 -42.44 -17.77
CA GLY A 123 40.58 -42.58 -17.26
C GLY A 123 40.57 -42.29 -15.76
N ALA A 124 40.79 -41.03 -15.38
CA ALA A 124 40.41 -40.56 -14.06
C ALA A 124 38.91 -40.20 -14.13
N ASP A 125 38.11 -40.98 -13.42
CA ASP A 125 36.68 -40.79 -13.16
C ASP A 125 36.25 -39.33 -13.36
N ILE A 126 35.61 -39.05 -14.50
CA ILE A 126 34.80 -37.85 -14.67
C ILE A 126 33.52 -38.11 -13.88
N GLY A 127 33.66 -38.09 -12.56
CA GLY A 127 32.56 -38.05 -11.62
C GLY A 127 31.58 -37.00 -12.12
N SER A 128 30.39 -37.49 -12.43
CA SER A 128 29.23 -36.76 -12.95
C SER A 128 28.64 -35.79 -11.93
N SER A 129 29.46 -35.14 -11.11
CA SER A 129 29.11 -33.92 -10.38
C SER A 129 29.10 -32.72 -11.34
N ALA A 130 28.45 -32.89 -12.50
CA ALA A 130 27.83 -31.77 -13.17
C ALA A 130 26.93 -31.14 -12.13
N PHE A 131 27.36 -30.01 -11.56
CA PHE A 131 26.56 -29.15 -10.72
C PHE A 131 25.36 -28.71 -11.57
N SER A 132 24.34 -29.56 -11.63
CA SER A 132 23.13 -29.32 -12.37
C SER A 132 22.45 -28.19 -11.62
N LEU A 133 22.65 -26.96 -12.11
CA LEU A 133 21.82 -25.82 -11.73
C LEU A 133 20.39 -26.21 -12.07
N GLN A 134 19.67 -26.75 -11.09
CA GLN A 134 18.33 -27.26 -11.28
C GLN A 134 17.47 -26.10 -11.82
N PRO A 135 16.86 -26.24 -13.02
CA PRO A 135 15.99 -25.21 -13.60
C PRO A 135 14.85 -24.78 -12.66
N SER A 136 14.47 -25.65 -11.72
CA SER A 136 13.46 -25.42 -10.67
C SER A 136 13.80 -24.27 -9.71
N ALA A 137 15.09 -23.95 -9.50
CA ALA A 137 15.50 -22.95 -8.51
C ALA A 137 15.05 -21.52 -8.85
N PHE A 138 14.79 -21.23 -10.14
CA PHE A 138 14.31 -19.92 -10.59
C PHE A 138 12.87 -19.91 -11.06
N ALA A 139 12.20 -21.06 -11.15
CA ALA A 139 10.81 -21.13 -11.62
C ALA A 139 9.87 -20.32 -10.71
N VAL A 140 9.93 -20.54 -9.40
CA VAL A 140 9.10 -19.83 -8.41
C VAL A 140 9.32 -18.31 -8.43
N PRO A 141 10.55 -17.78 -8.26
CA PRO A 141 10.74 -16.34 -8.26
C PRO A 141 10.42 -15.68 -9.61
N LEU A 142 10.56 -16.38 -10.75
CA LEU A 142 10.12 -15.87 -12.04
C LEU A 142 8.59 -15.79 -12.15
N VAL A 143 7.86 -16.78 -11.63
CA VAL A 143 6.40 -16.76 -11.57
C VAL A 143 5.93 -15.63 -10.65
N LEU A 144 6.55 -15.45 -9.49
CA LEU A 144 6.23 -14.35 -8.57
C LEU A 144 6.56 -12.98 -9.19
N LEU A 145 7.67 -12.85 -9.90
CA LEU A 145 8.03 -11.64 -10.63
C LEU A 145 7.01 -11.33 -11.73
N TRP A 146 6.66 -12.32 -12.55
CA TRP A 146 5.61 -12.18 -13.56
C TRP A 146 4.29 -11.78 -12.92
N TRP A 147 3.89 -12.44 -11.83
CA TRP A 147 2.63 -12.16 -11.14
C TRP A 147 2.60 -10.72 -10.60
N SER A 148 3.65 -10.27 -9.91
CA SER A 148 3.78 -8.89 -9.43
C SER A 148 3.67 -7.86 -10.56
N LEU A 149 4.41 -8.07 -11.66
CA LEU A 149 4.40 -7.16 -12.80
C LEU A 149 3.05 -7.18 -13.52
N ALA A 150 2.45 -8.35 -13.70
CA ALA A 150 1.15 -8.51 -14.33
C ALA A 150 0.06 -7.82 -13.52
N THR A 151 0.04 -7.96 -12.19
CA THR A 151 -0.95 -7.28 -11.34
C THR A 151 -0.79 -5.77 -11.40
N VAL A 152 0.45 -5.25 -11.31
CA VAL A 152 0.69 -3.81 -11.44
C VAL A 152 0.19 -3.31 -12.80
N ALA A 153 0.51 -4.02 -13.89
CA ALA A 153 0.08 -3.63 -15.24
C ALA A 153 -1.45 -3.68 -15.41
N ILE A 154 -2.09 -4.79 -15.04
CA ILE A 154 -3.53 -5.00 -15.19
C ILE A 154 -4.32 -3.97 -14.39
N TYR A 155 -4.01 -3.77 -13.11
CA TYR A 155 -4.76 -2.84 -12.27
C TYR A 155 -4.43 -1.37 -12.59
N SER A 156 -3.22 -1.06 -13.05
CA SER A 156 -2.90 0.30 -13.53
C SER A 156 -3.56 0.62 -14.88
N TRP A 157 -3.87 -0.41 -15.67
CA TRP A 157 -4.60 -0.26 -16.93
C TRP A 157 -6.12 -0.27 -16.74
N ALA A 158 -6.65 -1.06 -15.80
CA ALA A 158 -8.07 -1.17 -15.52
C ALA A 158 -8.72 0.20 -15.30
N GLY A 159 -9.91 0.41 -15.87
CA GLY A 159 -10.63 1.68 -15.78
C GLY A 159 -11.00 2.03 -14.35
N GLU A 160 -11.58 1.08 -13.62
CA GLU A 160 -11.86 1.21 -12.19
C GLU A 160 -10.59 0.94 -11.36
N LYS A 161 -10.14 1.97 -10.66
CA LYS A 161 -8.94 1.96 -9.83
C LYS A 161 -9.30 2.43 -8.44
N MET A 162 -9.11 1.55 -7.48
CA MET A 162 -9.53 1.75 -6.10
C MET A 162 -8.48 1.23 -5.12
N PRO A 163 -8.41 1.78 -3.89
CA PRO A 163 -7.37 1.42 -2.95
C PRO A 163 -7.44 -0.05 -2.51
N TRP A 164 -8.63 -0.65 -2.43
CA TRP A 164 -8.78 -2.07 -2.05
C TRP A 164 -8.17 -3.05 -3.06
N LEU A 165 -7.99 -2.65 -4.32
CA LEU A 165 -7.31 -3.50 -5.31
C LEU A 165 -5.80 -3.61 -5.06
N LEU A 166 -5.24 -2.76 -4.20
CA LEU A 166 -3.83 -2.83 -3.79
C LEU A 166 -3.44 -4.22 -3.27
N ILE A 167 -4.38 -4.94 -2.63
CA ILE A 167 -4.14 -6.30 -2.11
C ILE A 167 -3.60 -7.26 -3.17
N HIS A 168 -4.09 -7.13 -4.41
CA HIS A 168 -3.67 -7.98 -5.52
C HIS A 168 -2.26 -7.67 -6.00
N LEU A 169 -1.75 -6.47 -5.74
CA LEU A 169 -0.38 -6.07 -6.05
C LEU A 169 0.56 -6.46 -4.90
N VAL A 170 0.16 -6.22 -3.65
CA VAL A 170 1.04 -6.45 -2.49
C VAL A 170 1.24 -7.92 -2.19
N LEU A 171 0.26 -8.80 -2.49
CA LEU A 171 0.39 -10.23 -2.23
C LEU A 171 1.59 -10.88 -2.97
N PRO A 172 1.69 -10.81 -4.31
CA PRO A 172 2.85 -11.36 -5.00
C PRO A 172 4.15 -10.63 -4.66
N LEU A 173 4.09 -9.31 -4.46
CA LEU A 173 5.25 -8.51 -4.02
C LEU A 173 5.79 -8.98 -2.66
N THR A 174 4.90 -9.32 -1.72
CA THR A 174 5.27 -9.83 -0.40
C THR A 174 5.98 -11.17 -0.50
N LEU A 175 5.43 -12.10 -1.29
CA LEU A 175 6.04 -13.42 -1.49
C LEU A 175 7.40 -13.31 -2.19
N LEU A 176 7.51 -12.47 -3.22
CA LEU A 176 8.76 -12.21 -3.93
C LEU A 176 9.79 -11.54 -3.02
N GLY A 177 9.34 -10.58 -2.21
CA GLY A 177 10.18 -9.87 -1.27
C GLY A 177 10.69 -10.77 -0.15
N ALA A 178 9.84 -11.67 0.38
CA ALA A 178 10.23 -12.69 1.35
C ALA A 178 11.30 -13.63 0.78
N TRP A 179 11.15 -14.08 -0.48
CA TRP A 179 12.15 -14.88 -1.16
C TRP A 179 13.50 -14.13 -1.29
N ALA A 180 13.46 -12.87 -1.72
CA ALA A 180 14.66 -12.05 -1.88
C ALA A 180 15.35 -11.79 -0.53
N CYS A 181 14.56 -11.49 0.49
CA CYS A 181 15.01 -11.29 1.87
C CYS A 181 15.71 -12.54 2.41
N ALA A 182 15.05 -13.70 2.35
CA ALA A 182 15.62 -14.97 2.80
C ALA A 182 16.94 -15.28 2.09
N ARG A 183 17.04 -15.00 0.78
CA ARG A 183 18.24 -15.25 -0.01
C ARG A 183 19.39 -14.30 0.34
N ALA A 184 19.09 -13.02 0.54
CA ALA A 184 20.07 -12.01 0.91
C ALA A 184 20.60 -12.25 2.33
N LEU A 185 19.72 -12.48 3.30
CA LEU A 185 20.09 -12.79 4.68
C LEU A 185 20.83 -14.12 4.77
N GLY A 186 20.36 -15.18 4.10
CA GLY A 186 21.07 -16.46 4.06
C GLY A 186 22.47 -16.33 3.44
N TRP A 187 22.64 -15.52 2.39
CA TRP A 187 23.96 -15.26 1.80
C TRP A 187 24.91 -14.53 2.76
N ALA A 188 24.39 -13.62 3.59
CA ALA A 188 25.16 -12.90 4.59
C ALA A 188 25.49 -13.76 5.81
N LEU A 189 24.53 -14.51 6.34
CA LEU A 189 24.71 -15.41 7.48
C LEU A 189 25.70 -16.54 7.16
N ASN A 190 25.71 -17.04 5.92
CA ASN A 190 26.71 -18.01 5.47
C ASN A 190 28.14 -17.45 5.41
N ALA A 191 28.34 -16.15 5.58
CA ALA A 191 29.68 -15.57 5.72
C ALA A 191 30.22 -15.69 7.16
N LEU A 192 29.35 -16.02 8.12
CA LEU A 192 29.68 -16.15 9.53
C LEU A 192 29.93 -17.60 9.95
N THR A 193 29.57 -18.56 9.11
CA THR A 193 29.84 -19.98 9.32
C THR A 193 31.28 -20.25 8.87
N PRO A 194 32.20 -20.65 9.76
CA PRO A 194 33.54 -21.06 9.36
C PRO A 194 33.43 -22.22 8.37
N GLN A 195 34.15 -22.14 7.26
CA GLN A 195 34.17 -23.19 6.25
C GLN A 195 35.01 -24.41 6.68
N ASP A 196 35.83 -24.25 7.72
CA ASP A 196 36.72 -25.28 8.26
C ASP A 196 36.28 -25.70 9.67
N GLN A 197 35.64 -26.87 9.77
CA GLN A 197 35.41 -27.59 11.03
C GLN A 197 36.69 -28.32 11.50
N GLN A 198 37.81 -27.60 11.64
CA GLN A 198 39.04 -28.14 12.28
C GLN A 198 39.79 -27.08 13.13
N ALA A 199 39.08 -26.18 13.82
CA ALA A 199 39.72 -25.30 14.79
C ALA A 199 39.62 -25.90 16.21
N GLU A 200 40.79 -26.12 16.81
CA GLU A 200 41.05 -26.70 18.12
C GLU A 200 40.21 -26.11 19.25
N ALA A 201 39.84 -26.98 20.18
CA ALA A 201 39.20 -26.65 21.45
C ALA A 201 40.17 -25.83 22.34
N GLY A 202 40.11 -24.51 22.27
CA GLY A 202 40.93 -23.67 23.17
C GLY A 202 40.69 -22.17 23.11
N THR A 203 40.27 -21.61 21.99
CA THR A 203 39.92 -20.18 21.90
C THR A 203 38.42 -19.99 22.03
N ALA A 204 37.99 -19.26 23.07
CA ALA A 204 36.61 -18.84 23.26
C ALA A 204 36.02 -18.34 21.93
N PRO A 205 34.81 -18.78 21.56
CA PRO A 205 34.41 -18.79 20.16
C PRO A 205 34.15 -17.36 19.70
N PHE A 206 34.73 -17.00 18.56
CA PHE A 206 34.41 -15.85 17.70
C PHE A 206 32.89 -15.63 17.49
N ILE A 207 32.08 -16.65 17.79
CA ILE A 207 30.61 -16.70 17.78
C ILE A 207 29.97 -15.77 18.84
N LEU A 208 30.61 -15.50 19.99
CA LEU A 208 30.07 -14.61 21.03
C LEU A 208 30.24 -13.10 20.72
N ALA A 209 31.13 -12.73 19.78
CA ALA A 209 31.31 -11.34 19.30
C ALA A 209 30.32 -10.92 18.19
N GLN A 210 29.54 -11.88 17.65
CA GLN A 210 28.62 -11.72 16.52
C GLN A 210 27.29 -11.02 16.86
N PRO A 211 26.58 -11.34 17.97
CA PRO A 211 25.35 -10.63 18.31
C PRO A 211 25.61 -9.20 18.79
N LEU A 212 26.73 -8.94 19.45
CA LEU A 212 27.12 -7.60 19.90
C LEU A 212 27.48 -6.69 18.72
N SER A 213 28.18 -7.20 17.71
CA SER A 213 28.53 -6.42 16.51
C SER A 213 27.33 -6.14 15.61
N LEU A 214 26.41 -7.10 15.46
CA LEU A 214 25.14 -6.87 14.77
C LEU A 214 24.25 -5.90 15.55
N GLY A 215 24.19 -6.04 16.88
CA GLY A 215 23.48 -5.12 17.77
C GLY A 215 24.05 -3.71 17.75
N LEU A 216 25.37 -3.56 17.70
CA LEU A 216 26.05 -2.27 17.56
C LEU A 216 25.76 -1.64 16.19
N PHE A 217 25.87 -2.41 15.10
CA PHE A 217 25.54 -1.92 13.76
C PHE A 217 24.08 -1.47 13.69
N ALA A 218 23.15 -2.30 14.15
CA ALA A 218 21.73 -1.99 14.20
C ALA A 218 21.46 -0.77 15.12
N GLY A 219 22.17 -0.66 16.24
CA GLY A 219 22.09 0.47 17.15
C GLY A 219 22.57 1.77 16.50
N VAL A 220 23.72 1.76 15.83
CA VAL A 220 24.23 2.93 15.10
C VAL A 220 23.29 3.30 13.94
N LEU A 221 22.78 2.33 13.20
CA LEU A 221 21.79 2.56 12.15
C LEU A 221 20.49 3.15 12.71
N ALA A 222 20.02 2.66 13.86
CA ALA A 222 18.86 3.19 14.55
C ALA A 222 19.09 4.62 15.06
N VAL A 223 20.27 4.94 15.59
CA VAL A 223 20.66 6.30 15.98
C VAL A 223 20.69 7.22 14.76
N ILE A 224 21.31 6.79 13.65
CA ILE A 224 21.31 7.54 12.39
C ILE A 224 19.86 7.80 11.92
N GLY A 225 19.00 6.79 11.96
CA GLY A 225 17.59 6.91 11.60
C GLY A 225 16.81 7.84 12.53
N MET A 226 17.03 7.74 13.85
CA MET A 226 16.42 8.60 14.86
C MET A 226 16.84 10.06 14.69
N LEU A 227 18.14 10.33 14.53
CA LEU A 227 18.64 11.68 14.28
C LEU A 227 18.05 12.23 12.98
N SER A 228 18.04 11.44 11.90
CA SER A 228 17.42 11.85 10.64
C SER A 228 15.94 12.18 10.80
N PHE A 229 15.22 11.41 11.63
CA PHE A 229 13.82 11.70 11.95
C PHE A 229 13.64 12.99 12.74
N LEU A 230 14.47 13.23 13.75
CA LEU A 230 14.44 14.47 14.55
C LEU A 230 14.79 15.69 13.70
N PHE A 231 15.85 15.62 12.90
CA PHE A 231 16.24 16.68 11.98
C PHE A 231 15.16 16.94 10.93
N GLY A 232 14.56 15.89 10.35
CA GLY A 232 13.43 15.99 9.43
C GLY A 232 12.22 16.69 10.08
N GLY A 233 11.88 16.30 11.32
CA GLY A 233 10.82 16.94 12.09
C GLY A 233 11.05 18.44 12.31
N VAL A 234 12.24 18.82 12.81
CA VAL A 234 12.59 20.22 13.08
C VAL A 234 12.61 21.06 11.80
N THR A 235 13.20 20.54 10.72
CA THR A 235 13.25 21.25 9.43
C THR A 235 11.88 21.38 8.78
N SER A 236 11.00 20.39 8.95
CA SER A 236 9.65 20.39 8.39
C SER A 236 8.66 21.33 9.09
N ASN A 237 8.94 21.73 10.34
CA ASN A 237 8.09 22.63 11.12
C ASN A 237 8.50 24.10 10.99
N GLN A 238 9.62 24.41 10.32
CA GLN A 238 10.06 25.78 10.08
C GLN A 238 9.30 26.41 8.91
N ALA A 239 8.86 27.66 9.08
CA ALA A 239 8.21 28.41 8.02
C ALA A 239 9.16 28.60 6.82
N GLY A 240 8.72 28.25 5.61
CA GLY A 240 9.53 28.30 4.39
C GLY A 240 10.39 27.06 4.12
N GLY A 241 10.39 26.06 5.00
CA GLY A 241 11.27 24.89 4.93
C GLY A 241 12.66 25.22 5.49
N GLY A 242 13.27 24.27 6.22
CA GLY A 242 14.60 24.48 6.79
C GLY A 242 15.66 24.84 5.73
N ALA A 243 16.73 25.53 6.16
CA ALA A 243 17.83 25.99 5.28
C ALA A 243 18.54 24.86 4.51
N VAL A 244 18.37 23.60 4.94
CA VAL A 244 18.92 22.42 4.28
C VAL A 244 17.79 21.65 3.60
N SER A 245 17.94 21.47 2.28
CA SER A 245 17.05 20.63 1.47
C SER A 245 16.90 19.23 2.08
N GLY A 246 15.69 18.67 2.06
CA GLY A 246 15.47 17.29 2.51
C GLY A 246 16.24 16.25 1.70
N LEU A 247 16.56 16.52 0.43
CA LEU A 247 17.44 15.66 -0.36
C LEU A 247 18.90 15.70 0.11
N VAL A 248 19.37 16.83 0.66
CA VAL A 248 20.70 16.92 1.26
C VAL A 248 20.71 16.10 2.55
N LEU A 249 19.67 16.18 3.38
CA LEU A 249 19.53 15.32 4.56
C LEU A 249 19.48 13.84 4.20
N LEU A 250 18.71 13.48 3.17
CA LEU A 250 18.68 12.11 2.63
C LEU A 250 20.05 11.68 2.09
N GLY A 251 20.76 12.56 1.39
CA GLY A 251 22.11 12.31 0.88
C GLY A 251 23.12 12.07 2.00
N ILE A 252 23.08 12.87 3.07
CA ILE A 252 23.90 12.68 4.27
C ILE A 252 23.56 11.35 4.94
N LEU A 253 22.28 11.03 5.11
CA LEU A 253 21.82 9.74 5.64
C LEU A 253 22.38 8.57 4.82
N LEU A 254 22.20 8.60 3.50
CA LEU A 254 22.69 7.56 2.60
C LEU A 254 24.23 7.43 2.66
N LEU A 255 24.95 8.55 2.76
CA LEU A 255 26.39 8.56 2.91
C LEU A 255 26.82 7.92 4.24
N LEU A 256 26.19 8.28 5.37
CA LEU A 256 26.50 7.71 6.67
C LEU A 256 26.23 6.20 6.71
N VAL A 257 25.11 5.77 6.13
CA VAL A 257 24.77 4.34 5.99
C VAL A 257 25.77 3.61 5.09
N ALA A 258 26.21 4.23 3.99
CA ALA A 258 27.22 3.67 3.11
C ALA A 258 28.58 3.54 3.81
N LEU A 259 29.03 4.58 4.51
CA LEU A 259 30.27 4.57 5.29
C LEU A 259 30.24 3.50 6.39
N LEU A 260 29.12 3.39 7.12
CA LEU A 260 28.92 2.35 8.13
C LEU A 260 29.00 0.94 7.51
N THR A 261 28.38 0.75 6.34
CA THR A 261 28.37 -0.52 5.61
C THR A 261 29.77 -0.88 5.08
N VAL A 262 30.53 0.09 4.56
CA VAL A 262 31.90 -0.10 4.10
C VAL A 262 32.82 -0.41 5.28
N ALA A 263 32.72 0.33 6.39
CA ALA A 263 33.50 0.06 7.60
C ALA A 263 33.23 -1.35 8.15
N ALA A 264 31.96 -1.76 8.22
CA ALA A 264 31.56 -3.12 8.55
C ALA A 264 32.13 -4.17 7.57
N GLY A 265 32.11 -3.84 6.27
CA GLY A 265 32.64 -4.68 5.20
C GLY A 265 34.15 -4.91 5.31
N LEU A 266 34.91 -3.86 5.61
CA LEU A 266 36.36 -3.90 5.83
C LEU A 266 36.74 -4.62 7.13
N ARG A 267 35.92 -4.48 8.19
CA ARG A 267 36.18 -5.07 9.50
C ARG A 267 35.85 -6.56 9.59
N TYR A 268 34.77 -7.00 8.93
CA TYR A 268 34.26 -8.37 9.04
C TYR A 268 34.29 -9.08 7.69
N SER A 269 33.40 -8.71 6.78
CA SER A 269 33.40 -9.10 5.38
C SER A 269 32.36 -8.30 4.63
N TRP A 270 32.56 -8.08 3.32
CA TRP A 270 31.56 -7.41 2.49
C TRP A 270 30.18 -8.08 2.54
N ARG A 271 30.16 -9.42 2.65
CA ARG A 271 28.92 -10.21 2.77
C ARG A 271 28.16 -9.87 4.05
N TRP A 272 28.89 -9.71 5.15
CA TRP A 272 28.33 -9.33 6.43
C TRP A 272 27.79 -7.90 6.41
N GLY A 273 28.59 -6.93 5.95
CA GLY A 273 28.18 -5.51 5.90
C GLY A 273 26.89 -5.31 5.10
N VAL A 274 26.81 -5.90 3.90
CA VAL A 274 25.59 -5.84 3.07
C VAL A 274 24.41 -6.55 3.72
N GLY A 275 24.64 -7.68 4.42
CA GLY A 275 23.60 -8.37 5.17
C GLY A 275 23.05 -7.57 6.34
N ALA A 276 23.93 -6.95 7.12
CA ALA A 276 23.57 -6.08 8.23
C ALA A 276 22.77 -4.87 7.75
N LEU A 277 23.18 -4.25 6.63
CA LEU A 277 22.43 -3.20 5.96
C LEU A 277 21.03 -3.68 5.54
N ALA A 278 20.94 -4.83 4.88
CA ALA A 278 19.65 -5.37 4.41
C ALA A 278 18.70 -5.68 5.58
N LEU A 279 19.22 -6.26 6.67
CA LEU A 279 18.45 -6.50 7.89
C LEU A 279 17.99 -5.19 8.53
N GLY A 280 18.90 -4.23 8.70
CA GLY A 280 18.60 -2.94 9.30
C GLY A 280 17.57 -2.15 8.50
N ALA A 281 17.71 -2.09 7.17
CA ALA A 281 16.73 -1.49 6.28
C ALA A 281 15.36 -2.19 6.36
N THR A 282 15.35 -3.52 6.47
CA THR A 282 14.11 -4.31 6.63
C THR A 282 13.40 -3.97 7.93
N LEU A 283 14.14 -3.88 9.04
CA LEU A 283 13.57 -3.52 10.34
C LEU A 283 13.04 -2.09 10.35
N LEU A 284 13.77 -1.13 9.77
CA LEU A 284 13.36 0.27 9.68
C LEU A 284 12.10 0.45 8.82
N LEU A 285 12.09 -0.11 7.61
CA LEU A 285 10.95 -0.03 6.71
C LEU A 285 9.76 -0.89 7.21
N GLY A 286 10.04 -1.98 7.92
CA GLY A 286 9.03 -2.78 8.63
C GLY A 286 8.37 -1.99 9.75
N ALA A 287 9.15 -1.28 10.58
CA ALA A 287 8.62 -0.39 11.61
C ALA A 287 7.78 0.75 11.00
N TYR A 288 8.21 1.32 9.87
CA TYR A 288 7.42 2.29 9.11
C TYR A 288 6.07 1.70 8.63
N THR A 289 6.09 0.47 8.11
CA THR A 289 4.88 -0.24 7.64
C THR A 289 3.91 -0.51 8.80
N VAL A 290 4.41 -0.99 9.94
CA VAL A 290 3.60 -1.22 11.15
C VAL A 290 3.01 0.09 11.65
N ARG A 291 3.82 1.16 11.72
CA ARG A 291 3.36 2.49 12.12
C ARG A 291 2.23 3.00 11.21
N ASN A 292 2.39 2.89 9.90
CA ASN A 292 1.36 3.31 8.94
C ASN A 292 0.08 2.48 9.09
N SER A 293 0.21 1.16 9.32
CA SER A 293 -0.92 0.27 9.56
C SER A 293 -1.70 0.64 10.83
N VAL A 294 -0.99 0.94 11.93
CA VAL A 294 -1.61 1.38 13.18
C VAL A 294 -2.31 2.73 12.98
N ARG A 295 -1.67 3.65 12.27
CA ARG A 295 -2.24 4.98 12.01
C ARG A 295 -3.53 4.89 11.20
N LEU A 296 -3.49 4.18 10.08
CA LEU A 296 -4.62 3.99 9.18
C LEU A 296 -5.81 3.36 9.92
N SER A 297 -5.55 2.31 10.69
CA SER A 297 -6.62 1.52 11.35
C SER A 297 -7.16 2.16 12.62
N PHE A 298 -6.33 2.85 13.41
CA PHE A 298 -6.70 3.27 14.77
C PHE A 298 -6.65 4.78 15.02
N LEU A 299 -5.77 5.53 14.35
CA LEU A 299 -5.60 6.97 14.63
C LEU A 299 -6.41 7.87 13.68
N SER A 300 -6.59 7.45 12.43
CA SER A 300 -7.27 8.24 11.39
C SER A 300 -8.47 7.50 10.79
N GLY A 301 -9.06 6.55 11.53
CA GLY A 301 -10.12 5.67 11.01
C GLY A 301 -11.41 6.38 10.59
N ASP A 302 -11.69 7.56 11.14
CA ASP A 302 -12.89 8.36 10.85
C ASP A 302 -12.61 9.63 10.02
N THR A 303 -11.35 9.90 9.67
CA THR A 303 -10.92 11.08 8.90
C THR A 303 -10.06 10.66 7.71
N PRO A 304 -10.52 10.84 6.46
CA PRO A 304 -9.87 10.31 5.26
C PRO A 304 -8.66 11.15 4.82
N ARG A 305 -7.60 11.14 5.63
CA ARG A 305 -6.31 11.77 5.35
C ARG A 305 -5.33 10.82 4.64
N GLU A 306 -5.79 9.61 4.35
CA GLU A 306 -5.02 8.49 3.82
C GLU A 306 -5.59 8.10 2.45
N MET A 307 -4.74 7.86 1.45
CA MET A 307 -5.18 7.42 0.11
C MET A 307 -5.85 6.04 0.12
N LEU A 308 -5.64 5.24 1.17
CA LEU A 308 -6.31 3.96 1.35
C LEU A 308 -7.80 4.10 1.72
N ILE A 309 -8.24 5.31 2.10
CA ILE A 309 -9.63 5.62 2.38
C ILE A 309 -10.20 6.38 1.19
N TYR A 310 -11.03 5.68 0.40
CA TYR A 310 -11.67 6.27 -0.79
C TYR A 310 -12.66 7.39 -0.40
N THR A 311 -13.57 7.09 0.52
CA THR A 311 -14.56 8.04 1.03
C THR A 311 -15.02 7.55 2.41
N GLN A 312 -15.26 8.46 3.34
CA GLN A 312 -15.66 8.14 4.71
C GLN A 312 -16.79 9.07 5.17
N THR A 313 -17.80 8.53 5.85
CA THR A 313 -18.84 9.34 6.50
C THR A 313 -18.23 10.22 7.59
N SER A 314 -18.54 11.51 7.59
CA SER A 314 -17.99 12.47 8.56
C SER A 314 -18.41 12.13 10.00
N PRO A 315 -17.54 12.36 11.00
CA PRO A 315 -17.88 12.35 12.42
C PRO A 315 -19.04 13.31 12.77
N ASP A 316 -19.28 14.35 11.97
CA ASP A 316 -20.37 15.30 12.20
C ASP A 316 -21.75 14.64 12.06
N VAL A 317 -21.89 13.67 11.14
CA VAL A 317 -23.10 12.84 11.03
C VAL A 317 -23.36 12.12 12.35
N MET A 318 -22.34 11.47 12.90
CA MET A 318 -22.47 10.74 14.17
C MET A 318 -22.74 11.67 15.36
N ARG A 319 -22.20 12.89 15.36
CA ARG A 319 -22.51 13.91 16.37
C ARG A 319 -23.97 14.33 16.28
N VAL A 320 -24.46 14.67 15.09
CA VAL A 320 -25.86 15.01 14.83
C VAL A 320 -26.79 13.90 15.29
N VAL A 321 -26.58 12.66 14.83
CA VAL A 321 -27.44 11.53 15.18
C VAL A 321 -27.49 11.29 16.69
N ARG A 322 -26.34 11.30 17.38
CA ARG A 322 -26.30 11.13 18.85
C ARG A 322 -26.98 12.28 19.59
N ASN A 323 -26.84 13.51 19.10
CA ASN A 323 -27.50 14.66 19.69
C ASN A 323 -29.02 14.59 19.52
N LEU A 324 -29.50 14.19 18.33
CA LEU A 324 -30.93 13.97 18.09
C LEU A 324 -31.47 12.80 18.93
N GLU A 325 -30.73 11.70 19.09
CA GLU A 325 -31.13 10.59 19.96
C GLU A 325 -31.26 11.05 21.42
N ARG A 326 -30.30 11.86 21.90
CA ARG A 326 -30.34 12.42 23.25
C ARG A 326 -31.54 13.33 23.44
N ALA A 327 -31.74 14.28 22.53
CA ALA A 327 -32.86 15.21 22.58
C ALA A 327 -34.21 14.50 22.53
N SER A 328 -34.34 13.47 21.68
CA SER A 328 -35.55 12.65 21.62
C SER A 328 -35.82 11.96 22.95
N ARG A 329 -34.80 11.39 23.60
CA ARG A 329 -34.98 10.73 24.91
C ARG A 329 -35.34 11.73 26.02
N VAL A 330 -34.80 12.94 25.99
CA VAL A 330 -35.13 13.99 26.96
C VAL A 330 -36.57 14.47 26.76
N ARG A 331 -37.00 14.70 25.51
CA ARG A 331 -38.31 15.29 25.18
C ARG A 331 -39.46 14.29 25.17
N HIS A 332 -39.20 13.06 24.73
CA HIS A 332 -40.23 12.05 24.47
C HIS A 332 -40.05 10.76 25.30
N ASN A 333 -39.00 10.67 26.12
CA ASN A 333 -38.63 9.46 26.88
C ASN A 333 -38.39 8.21 26.01
N ASN A 334 -38.21 8.39 24.70
CA ASN A 334 -38.00 7.33 23.70
C ASN A 334 -37.38 7.93 22.41
N LEU A 335 -37.43 7.21 21.29
CA LEU A 335 -36.98 7.68 19.97
C LEU A 335 -38.15 8.06 19.03
N SER A 336 -39.25 8.60 19.56
CA SER A 336 -40.41 9.00 18.77
C SER A 336 -40.42 10.48 18.36
N MET A 337 -39.30 11.19 18.49
CA MET A 337 -39.17 12.56 17.99
C MET A 337 -39.33 12.57 16.45
N PRO A 338 -40.25 13.37 15.88
CA PRO A 338 -40.44 13.43 14.43
C PRO A 338 -39.24 14.06 13.72
N VAL A 339 -38.67 13.32 12.77
CA VAL A 339 -37.50 13.73 11.98
C VAL A 339 -37.76 13.43 10.51
N ILE A 340 -37.55 14.42 9.65
CA ILE A 340 -37.60 14.20 8.20
C ILE A 340 -36.18 14.01 7.68
N TYR A 341 -35.99 13.09 6.74
CA TYR A 341 -34.75 12.97 5.99
C TYR A 341 -35.04 12.83 4.49
N ASP A 342 -34.04 13.07 3.65
CA ASP A 342 -34.18 13.05 2.20
C ASP A 342 -33.88 11.67 1.59
N ASN A 343 -33.70 11.62 0.27
CA ASN A 343 -33.46 10.38 -0.47
C ASN A 343 -32.07 9.74 -0.26
N GLU A 344 -31.21 10.29 0.61
CA GLU A 344 -29.90 9.71 0.86
C GLU A 344 -29.99 8.43 1.72
N THR A 345 -29.46 7.34 1.18
CA THR A 345 -29.50 6.00 1.77
C THR A 345 -28.88 5.93 3.17
N VAL A 346 -27.91 6.80 3.48
CA VAL A 346 -27.25 6.82 4.79
C VAL A 346 -28.24 7.09 5.93
N TRP A 347 -29.28 7.88 5.67
CA TRP A 347 -30.28 8.23 6.68
C TRP A 347 -31.16 7.05 7.05
N SER A 348 -31.46 6.15 6.11
CA SER A 348 -32.20 4.91 6.40
C SER A 348 -31.52 4.08 7.50
N TRP A 349 -30.19 4.05 7.52
CA TRP A 349 -29.42 3.38 8.56
C TRP A 349 -29.43 4.16 9.88
N TYR A 350 -29.12 5.46 9.85
CA TYR A 350 -28.98 6.24 11.08
C TYR A 350 -30.31 6.61 11.75
N MET A 351 -31.37 6.75 10.97
CA MET A 351 -32.72 7.04 11.44
C MET A 351 -33.53 5.78 11.75
N ARG A 352 -33.00 4.57 11.52
CA ARG A 352 -33.71 3.28 11.70
C ARG A 352 -34.37 3.07 13.06
N ARG A 353 -33.88 3.76 14.09
CA ARG A 353 -34.39 3.64 15.48
C ARG A 353 -35.41 4.73 15.83
N PHE A 354 -35.51 5.79 15.03
CA PHE A 354 -36.51 6.83 15.21
C PHE A 354 -37.86 6.33 14.69
N THR A 355 -38.82 6.14 15.60
CA THR A 355 -40.11 5.52 15.27
C THR A 355 -41.05 6.45 14.50
N ALA A 356 -40.76 7.75 14.51
CA ALA A 356 -41.52 8.79 13.81
C ALA A 356 -40.67 9.48 12.72
N ALA A 357 -39.61 8.83 12.23
CA ALA A 357 -38.81 9.39 11.13
C ALA A 357 -39.43 9.07 9.77
N THR A 358 -39.47 10.06 8.88
CA THR A 358 -40.10 9.95 7.55
C THR A 358 -39.16 10.42 6.45
N GLU A 359 -39.14 9.69 5.34
CA GLU A 359 -38.39 10.08 4.14
C GLU A 359 -39.22 11.05 3.28
N SER A 360 -38.59 12.09 2.75
CA SER A 360 -39.22 13.13 1.92
C SER A 360 -38.81 13.10 0.45
N GLY A 361 -37.85 12.25 0.05
CA GLY A 361 -37.29 12.28 -1.31
C GLY A 361 -36.31 13.46 -1.50
N GLN A 362 -36.18 13.96 -2.74
CA GLN A 362 -35.27 15.07 -3.09
C GLN A 362 -35.85 16.46 -2.78
N VAL A 363 -37.17 16.57 -2.71
CA VAL A 363 -37.90 17.84 -2.57
C VAL A 363 -38.92 17.70 -1.47
N LEU A 364 -39.01 18.68 -0.59
CA LEU A 364 -40.08 18.74 0.41
C LEU A 364 -41.42 19.01 -0.30
N SER A 365 -42.36 18.07 -0.18
CA SER A 365 -43.69 18.20 -0.78
C SER A 365 -44.55 19.28 -0.12
N GLU A 366 -44.34 19.50 1.17
CA GLU A 366 -45.04 20.50 1.98
C GLU A 366 -44.12 21.04 3.08
N ARG A 367 -44.51 22.16 3.69
CA ARG A 367 -43.76 22.72 4.82
C ARG A 367 -43.83 21.77 6.01
N PRO A 368 -42.70 21.42 6.64
CA PRO A 368 -42.69 20.58 7.83
C PRO A 368 -43.58 21.17 8.94
N GLY A 369 -44.48 20.34 9.47
CA GLY A 369 -45.40 20.73 10.55
C GLY A 369 -44.69 21.14 11.84
N PRO A 370 -45.40 21.79 12.78
CA PRO A 370 -44.81 22.25 14.04
C PRO A 370 -44.22 21.12 14.91
N GLU A 371 -44.71 19.89 14.74
CA GLU A 371 -44.22 18.68 15.42
C GLU A 371 -42.85 18.22 14.92
N VAL A 372 -42.48 18.51 13.66
CA VAL A 372 -41.19 18.14 13.08
C VAL A 372 -40.08 18.93 13.76
N GLN A 373 -39.17 18.21 14.42
CA GLN A 373 -38.09 18.82 15.19
C GLN A 373 -36.81 18.99 14.38
N ALA A 374 -36.55 18.10 13.43
CA ALA A 374 -35.36 18.12 12.60
C ALA A 374 -35.65 17.66 11.16
N VAL A 375 -34.94 18.25 10.20
CA VAL A 375 -34.89 17.86 8.79
C VAL A 375 -33.44 17.67 8.37
N LEU A 376 -33.12 16.54 7.74
CA LEU A 376 -31.79 16.20 7.22
C LEU A 376 -31.87 16.10 5.69
N MET A 377 -31.06 16.87 4.99
CA MET A 377 -31.11 16.93 3.53
C MET A 377 -29.73 17.10 2.93
N LEU A 378 -29.43 16.47 1.80
CA LEU A 378 -28.22 16.72 1.03
C LEU A 378 -28.15 18.19 0.62
N GLN A 379 -26.95 18.77 0.69
CA GLN A 379 -26.71 20.12 0.15
C GLN A 379 -27.06 20.17 -1.34
N GLU A 380 -26.80 19.09 -2.08
CA GLU A 380 -27.15 18.97 -3.49
C GLU A 380 -28.66 19.11 -3.76
N ASN A 381 -29.51 18.61 -2.87
CA ASN A 381 -30.97 18.74 -2.99
C ASN A 381 -31.43 20.18 -2.70
N ILE A 382 -30.73 20.89 -1.82
CA ILE A 382 -30.93 22.33 -1.61
C ILE A 382 -30.50 23.13 -2.83
N ASP A 383 -29.32 22.84 -3.39
CA ASP A 383 -28.76 23.56 -4.54
C ASP A 383 -29.62 23.36 -5.80
N ARG A 384 -30.12 22.14 -6.03
CA ARG A 384 -31.01 21.82 -7.16
C ARG A 384 -32.41 22.37 -7.00
N SER A 385 -32.88 22.58 -5.77
CA SER A 385 -34.24 23.04 -5.47
C SER A 385 -34.22 24.03 -4.31
N PRO A 386 -33.91 25.32 -4.58
CA PRO A 386 -33.84 26.36 -3.55
C PRO A 386 -35.14 26.54 -2.74
N ALA A 387 -36.29 26.14 -3.31
CA ALA A 387 -37.58 26.10 -2.62
C ALA A 387 -37.54 25.27 -1.31
N ASN A 388 -36.66 24.25 -1.22
CA ASN A 388 -36.47 23.49 0.01
C ASN A 388 -36.02 24.39 1.18
N LEU A 389 -35.15 25.39 0.94
CA LEU A 389 -34.76 26.35 1.98
C LEU A 389 -35.92 27.26 2.40
N GLU A 390 -36.77 27.67 1.45
CA GLU A 390 -37.96 28.46 1.75
C GLU A 390 -38.95 27.69 2.63
N MET A 391 -39.07 26.38 2.43
CA MET A 391 -39.92 25.51 3.26
C MET A 391 -39.36 25.29 4.67
N LEU A 392 -38.06 25.52 4.86
CA LEU A 392 -37.38 25.42 6.16
C LEU A 392 -37.30 26.77 6.90
N GLN A 393 -38.05 27.79 6.47
CA GLN A 393 -38.19 29.04 7.22
C GLN A 393 -38.70 28.78 8.65
N GLY A 394 -38.03 29.36 9.63
CA GLY A 394 -38.30 29.13 11.05
C GLY A 394 -37.55 27.94 11.66
N PHE A 395 -36.70 27.25 10.89
CA PHE A 395 -35.69 26.34 11.40
C PHE A 395 -34.33 27.07 11.49
N HIS A 396 -33.49 26.62 12.43
CA HIS A 396 -32.08 26.94 12.43
C HIS A 396 -31.35 25.96 11.51
N VAL A 397 -30.74 26.49 10.45
CA VAL A 397 -30.14 25.71 9.37
C VAL A 397 -28.62 25.74 9.47
N GLN A 398 -27.96 24.59 9.39
CA GLN A 398 -26.50 24.49 9.37
C GLN A 398 -26.05 23.49 8.30
N ARG A 399 -25.02 23.88 7.53
CA ARG A 399 -24.33 23.01 6.57
C ARG A 399 -23.21 22.24 7.28
N LEU A 400 -23.17 20.93 7.09
CA LEU A 400 -22.19 20.02 7.67
C LEU A 400 -21.72 19.00 6.63
N PRO A 401 -20.48 18.51 6.73
CA PRO A 401 -20.02 17.48 5.81
C PRO A 401 -20.69 16.15 6.06
N LEU A 402 -21.18 15.51 4.99
CA LEU A 402 -21.73 14.15 5.03
C LEU A 402 -20.63 13.13 4.76
N ARG A 403 -19.93 13.28 3.64
CA ARG A 403 -18.84 12.40 3.20
C ARG A 403 -17.58 13.21 3.06
N TRP A 404 -16.45 12.62 3.45
CA TRP A 404 -15.12 13.18 3.25
C TRP A 404 -14.28 12.29 2.35
N TRP A 405 -13.33 12.89 1.65
CA TRP A 405 -12.27 12.20 0.93
C TRP A 405 -10.96 13.00 0.94
N LEU A 406 -9.87 12.33 0.63
CA LEU A 406 -8.55 12.94 0.51
C LEU A 406 -8.55 13.99 -0.62
N PRO A 407 -7.95 15.18 -0.44
CA PRO A 407 -7.79 16.16 -1.51
C PRO A 407 -6.75 15.68 -2.54
N GLU A 408 -7.20 14.89 -3.52
CA GLU A 408 -6.31 14.18 -4.45
C GLU A 408 -5.50 15.12 -5.36
N ASP A 409 -6.10 16.25 -5.74
CA ASP A 409 -5.49 17.30 -6.58
C ASP A 409 -4.37 18.06 -5.89
N ASP A 410 -4.39 18.15 -4.57
CA ASP A 410 -3.33 18.77 -3.78
C ASP A 410 -2.20 17.77 -3.44
N ILE A 411 -2.49 16.47 -3.44
CA ILE A 411 -1.55 15.44 -3.00
C ILE A 411 -0.81 14.77 -4.15
N TYR A 412 -1.52 14.15 -5.12
CA TYR A 412 -0.86 13.28 -6.09
C TYR A 412 -1.35 13.38 -7.53
N ARG A 413 -2.51 13.97 -7.80
CA ARG A 413 -2.93 14.14 -9.19
C ARG A 413 -2.04 15.16 -9.90
N LEU A 414 -1.65 14.83 -11.12
CA LEU A 414 -0.89 15.69 -12.00
C LEU A 414 -1.88 16.23 -13.02
N ARG A 415 -2.30 17.48 -12.82
CA ARG A 415 -3.16 18.22 -13.77
C ARG A 415 -2.47 18.35 -15.12
N ALA A 416 -3.21 18.58 -16.20
CA ALA A 416 -2.63 18.66 -17.55
C ALA A 416 -1.52 19.72 -17.69
N ASP A 417 -1.63 20.82 -16.95
CA ASP A 417 -0.71 21.96 -16.90
C ASP A 417 0.41 21.83 -15.85
N TRP A 418 0.57 20.67 -15.20
CA TRP A 418 1.48 20.50 -14.06
C TRP A 418 2.94 20.88 -14.35
N ARG A 419 3.37 20.85 -15.63
CA ARG A 419 4.73 21.22 -16.06
C ARG A 419 4.92 22.72 -16.24
N THR A 420 3.86 23.47 -16.53
CA THR A 420 3.91 24.88 -16.93
C THR A 420 3.34 25.82 -15.87
N ALA A 421 2.42 25.35 -15.04
CA ALA A 421 1.84 26.13 -13.93
C ALA A 421 2.92 26.55 -12.91
N PRO A 422 2.67 27.56 -12.06
CA PRO A 422 3.53 27.85 -10.91
C PRO A 422 3.69 26.62 -10.00
N VAL A 423 4.88 26.39 -9.44
CA VAL A 423 5.19 25.18 -8.66
C VAL A 423 4.33 25.11 -7.39
N GLU A 424 3.97 26.24 -6.82
CA GLU A 424 3.15 26.34 -5.60
C GLU A 424 1.70 25.90 -5.83
N GLN A 425 1.24 25.91 -7.09
CA GLN A 425 -0.14 25.60 -7.47
C GLN A 425 -0.33 24.16 -7.96
N VAL A 426 0.75 23.37 -8.01
CA VAL A 426 0.65 21.94 -8.40
C VAL A 426 0.64 21.05 -7.16
N SER A 427 0.13 19.83 -7.33
CA SER A 427 0.09 18.83 -6.26
C SER A 427 1.46 18.58 -5.62
N LEU A 428 1.46 18.05 -4.40
CA LEU A 428 2.68 17.66 -3.70
C LEU A 428 3.57 16.73 -4.57
N LEU A 429 2.98 15.74 -5.26
CA LEU A 429 3.72 14.92 -6.22
C LEU A 429 4.30 15.77 -7.37
N GLY A 430 3.52 16.69 -7.93
CA GLY A 430 3.98 17.60 -8.98
C GLY A 430 5.17 18.46 -8.53
N ARG A 431 5.13 18.95 -7.30
CA ARG A 431 6.24 19.70 -6.67
C ARG A 431 7.47 18.83 -6.49
N VAL A 432 7.32 17.62 -5.99
CA VAL A 432 8.44 16.65 -5.85
C VAL A 432 9.07 16.33 -7.21
N LEU A 433 8.28 16.24 -8.28
CA LEU A 433 8.82 15.95 -9.61
C LEU A 433 9.50 17.15 -10.30
N ARG A 434 9.09 18.39 -9.98
CA ARG A 434 9.63 19.61 -10.61
C ARG A 434 10.74 20.28 -9.82
N ASP A 435 10.61 20.30 -8.50
CA ASP A 435 11.53 20.94 -7.59
C ASP A 435 11.77 20.06 -6.34
N PRO A 436 12.46 18.91 -6.52
CA PRO A 436 12.72 17.98 -5.44
C PRO A 436 13.72 18.52 -4.41
N LEU A 437 14.52 19.53 -4.76
CA LEU A 437 15.54 20.11 -3.89
C LEU A 437 15.00 21.21 -2.99
N SER A 438 13.79 21.74 -3.25
CA SER A 438 13.16 22.72 -2.38
C SER A 438 12.94 22.21 -0.96
N GLY A 439 13.38 23.01 0.03
CA GLY A 439 13.15 22.75 1.44
C GLY A 439 11.67 22.72 1.79
N ALA A 440 10.85 23.57 1.16
CA ALA A 440 9.40 23.59 1.36
C ALA A 440 8.72 22.33 0.81
N THR A 441 9.09 21.88 -0.39
CA THR A 441 8.58 20.63 -0.97
C THR A 441 8.94 19.43 -0.11
N ALA A 442 10.19 19.36 0.35
CA ALA A 442 10.65 18.29 1.23
C ALA A 442 9.96 18.29 2.60
N ALA A 443 9.73 19.48 3.17
CA ALA A 443 8.98 19.64 4.42
C ALA A 443 7.55 19.13 4.26
N ASP A 444 6.86 19.47 3.17
CA ASP A 444 5.49 19.03 2.91
C ASP A 444 5.42 17.52 2.68
N LEU A 445 6.40 16.97 1.95
CA LEU A 445 6.51 15.53 1.74
C LEU A 445 6.74 14.81 3.08
N TRP A 446 7.60 15.33 3.94
CA TRP A 446 7.82 14.79 5.28
C TRP A 446 6.54 14.83 6.13
N GLN A 447 5.86 15.98 6.14
CA GLN A 447 4.60 16.18 6.85
C GLN A 447 3.51 15.20 6.38
N TYR A 448 3.47 14.91 5.08
CA TYR A 448 2.55 13.92 4.54
C TYR A 448 2.98 12.48 4.87
N LEU A 449 4.23 12.10 4.59
CA LEU A 449 4.73 10.73 4.79
C LEU A 449 4.76 10.31 6.26
N VAL A 450 5.03 11.23 7.17
CA VAL A 450 5.06 10.99 8.61
C VAL A 450 3.71 11.29 9.22
N TYR A 451 3.17 12.50 9.02
CA TYR A 451 2.01 12.99 9.78
C TYR A 451 0.70 12.98 9.01
N ARG A 452 0.65 12.52 7.75
CA ARG A 452 -0.55 12.56 6.88
C ARG A 452 -1.22 13.93 6.89
N ASN A 453 -0.41 14.97 7.03
CA ASN A 453 -0.88 16.34 6.96
C ASN A 453 -0.95 16.72 5.48
N THR A 454 -2.15 16.96 5.00
CA THR A 454 -2.42 17.28 3.60
C THR A 454 -2.17 18.75 3.28
N LYS A 455 -2.14 19.64 4.28
CA LYS A 455 -2.18 21.11 4.17
C LYS A 455 -3.40 21.70 3.44
N ALA A 456 -4.03 20.94 2.56
CA ALA A 456 -5.32 21.23 1.96
C ALA A 456 -6.48 20.70 2.84
N PRO A 457 -7.64 21.39 2.84
CA PRO A 457 -8.84 20.87 3.47
C PRO A 457 -9.29 19.56 2.80
N LEU A 458 -9.98 18.71 3.55
CA LEU A 458 -10.58 17.50 2.99
C LEU A 458 -11.68 17.89 2.00
N GLY A 459 -11.79 17.12 0.90
CA GLY A 459 -12.95 17.22 0.03
C GLY A 459 -14.20 16.72 0.75
N SER A 460 -15.36 17.32 0.49
CA SER A 460 -16.61 16.92 1.11
C SER A 460 -17.82 17.01 0.21
N SER A 461 -18.76 16.09 0.39
CA SER A 461 -20.15 16.27 -0.02
C SER A 461 -20.92 16.57 1.25
N ASP A 462 -21.72 17.61 1.24
CA ASP A 462 -22.32 18.15 2.46
C ASP A 462 -23.80 17.82 2.56
N PHE A 463 -24.32 17.92 3.77
CA PHE A 463 -25.73 17.89 4.08
C PHE A 463 -26.09 19.11 4.93
N VAL A 464 -27.34 19.48 4.87
CA VAL A 464 -27.99 20.49 5.66
C VAL A 464 -28.79 19.81 6.76
N ILE A 465 -28.57 20.26 7.98
CA ILE A 465 -29.46 19.99 9.10
C ILE A 465 -30.26 21.25 9.40
N ALA A 466 -31.58 21.12 9.44
CA ALA A 466 -32.49 22.15 9.87
C ALA A 466 -33.21 21.67 11.14
N VAL A 467 -33.05 22.36 12.26
CA VAL A 467 -33.74 22.01 13.52
C VAL A 467 -34.55 23.18 14.06
N ARG A 468 -35.59 22.89 14.85
CA ARG A 468 -36.37 23.96 15.51
C ARG A 468 -35.46 24.77 16.46
N PRO A 469 -35.68 26.10 16.63
CA PRO A 469 -34.79 26.95 17.43
C PRO A 469 -34.53 26.42 18.86
N ALA A 470 -35.58 25.97 19.55
CA ALA A 470 -35.44 25.39 20.89
C ALA A 470 -34.62 24.09 20.91
N LEU A 471 -34.64 23.32 19.83
CA LEU A 471 -33.78 22.14 19.69
C LEU A 471 -32.35 22.54 19.31
N ALA A 472 -32.18 23.57 18.49
CA ALA A 472 -30.87 24.11 18.11
C ALA A 472 -30.04 24.49 19.34
N GLU A 473 -30.65 25.22 20.27
CA GLU A 473 -30.03 25.63 21.54
C GLU A 473 -29.65 24.41 22.41
N GLU A 474 -30.53 23.42 22.50
CA GLU A 474 -30.30 22.20 23.30
C GLU A 474 -29.13 21.37 22.77
N ILE A 475 -29.03 21.20 21.44
CA ILE A 475 -27.99 20.39 20.81
C ILE A 475 -26.73 21.18 20.47
N GLY A 476 -26.72 22.49 20.75
CA GLY A 476 -25.61 23.40 20.45
C GLY A 476 -25.38 23.62 18.95
N LEU A 477 -26.42 23.50 18.12
CA LEU A 477 -26.32 23.77 16.68
C LEU A 477 -26.08 25.28 16.46
N GLY A 478 -25.06 25.65 15.69
CA GLY A 478 -24.71 27.06 15.43
C GLY A 478 -23.76 27.74 16.43
N THR A 479 -23.31 27.07 17.50
CA THR A 479 -22.33 27.63 18.46
C THR A 479 -20.86 27.37 18.07
N GLY A 480 -20.62 26.57 17.03
CA GLY A 480 -19.32 26.44 16.37
C GLY A 480 -19.20 27.42 15.20
N ALA A 481 -17.98 27.87 14.90
CA ALA A 481 -17.72 28.75 13.76
C ALA A 481 -18.47 28.24 12.52
N ALA A 482 -19.41 29.04 12.03
CA ALA A 482 -19.98 28.83 10.72
C ALA A 482 -18.80 28.67 9.76
N ARG A 483 -18.72 27.53 9.06
CA ARG A 483 -17.92 27.50 7.84
C ARG A 483 -18.71 28.32 6.85
N ASP A 484 -18.43 29.62 6.85
CA ASP A 484 -19.01 30.58 5.94
C ASP A 484 -18.87 30.06 4.50
N GLN A 485 -20.01 30.11 3.81
CA GLN A 485 -20.25 30.13 2.35
C GLN A 485 -19.29 29.36 1.44
#